data_AF-A0A2T4VEI1-F1
#
_entry.id   AF-A0A2T4VEI1-F1
#
_cell.length_a   1.000
_cell.length_b   1.000
_cell.length_c   1.000
_cell.angle_alpha   90.00
_cell.angle_beta   90.00
_cell.angle_gamma   90.00
#
_symmetry.space_group_name_H-M   'P 1'
#
loop_
_entity.id
_entity.type
_entity.pdbx_description
1 polymer ?
#
loop_
_entity_poly.entity_id
_entity_poly.type
_entity_poly.pdbx_seq_one_letter_code
_entity_poly.pdbx_strand_id
1 'polypeptide(L)'
;MLRDSKLFTTILGSLVIAATGCGASVDVGSSEVEVGSAKSALGPGPCPMGNELITHEVLTPASIPSLSELDRAQIIAAVHESAHTDVITIEEAFDAVDEDRINRFVLRDSYTNQFYVEIEYGAGDNSYGAYLYWGTAQVAAAIHDGFPEECGPSVFNYDLGDTAPECHGFLDYANTATFVQLDAYLPSNVAQAIVNARAAQPFSSVASVVAVDGVAETRLQQLYTAAKNGGYVGASCSGIYDQVAVSTAGATAIVDFVNQASREEIRGVLSFLINETVVDTLTATRPYAGVAAVSNTSGVGNAVFRSLRNAATHWRPFEQLVGAVNDLDHPDAQIRLEQHFDWRSIVAAAQNEPVTAMECFGIDPALLPQGATHRPNLADGGEVLGIVGDAVASSHVFAETSFNPAPGLADLGGRSANHSFVGCYIHSHPNPWVYDSKIFFVDTQNGASILVSHHYVE
;
A
#
# COMPACT_ATOMS: atom_id res chain seq x y z
N MET A 1 -11.52 43.73 47.27
CA MET A 1 -10.89 44.45 46.14
C MET A 1 -11.70 44.12 44.89
N LEU A 2 -12.61 45.01 44.53
CA LEU A 2 -13.49 44.94 43.37
C LEU A 2 -12.99 45.96 42.33
N ARG A 3 -12.89 45.56 41.07
CA ARG A 3 -12.77 46.37 39.83
C ARG A 3 -13.11 45.39 38.70
N ASP A 4 -14.18 45.43 37.92
CA ASP A 4 -15.13 46.46 37.49
C ASP A 4 -14.53 47.54 36.57
N SER A 5 -14.77 47.41 35.26
CA SER A 5 -14.76 48.41 34.15
C SER A 5 -15.07 47.69 32.81
N LYS A 6 -16.33 47.62 32.36
CA LYS A 6 -16.99 48.42 31.28
C LYS A 6 -16.17 48.60 29.98
N LEU A 7 -16.59 48.03 28.84
CA LEU A 7 -17.62 48.46 27.86
C LEU A 7 -17.12 49.54 26.88
N PHE A 8 -16.94 49.17 25.60
CA PHE A 8 -17.04 50.08 24.45
C PHE A 8 -17.65 49.34 23.25
N THR A 9 -18.79 49.86 22.81
CA THR A 9 -19.55 49.49 21.61
C THR A 9 -19.48 50.67 20.66
N THR A 10 -19.12 50.49 19.37
CA THR A 10 -19.37 51.44 18.26
C THR A 10 -19.29 50.65 16.93
N ILE A 11 -20.43 50.28 16.32
CA ILE A 11 -21.19 50.91 15.22
C ILE A 11 -20.72 50.54 13.79
N LEU A 12 -21.74 50.12 13.03
CA LEU A 12 -21.93 49.83 11.61
C LEU A 12 -20.97 50.44 10.57
N GLY A 13 -20.70 49.62 9.54
CA GLY A 13 -20.37 50.06 8.18
C GLY A 13 -20.78 49.00 7.16
N SER A 14 -21.98 49.13 6.58
CA SER A 14 -22.47 48.31 5.47
C SER A 14 -21.75 48.72 4.18
N LEU A 15 -21.10 47.76 3.50
CA LEU A 15 -20.59 47.95 2.15
C LEU A 15 -21.44 47.12 1.17
N VAL A 16 -22.22 47.83 0.36
CA VAL A 16 -22.94 47.30 -0.80
C VAL A 16 -21.96 47.30 -1.97
N ILE A 17 -21.68 46.13 -2.54
CA ILE A 17 -21.02 46.01 -3.85
C ILE A 17 -22.04 45.44 -4.84
N ALA A 18 -22.35 46.24 -5.84
CA ALA A 18 -23.21 45.90 -6.97
C ALA A 18 -22.46 44.98 -7.94
N ALA A 19 -23.09 43.85 -8.30
CA ALA A 19 -22.65 42.97 -9.38
C ALA A 19 -23.50 43.22 -10.63
N THR A 20 -22.91 43.85 -11.63
CA THR A 20 -23.39 43.85 -13.01
C THR A 20 -22.18 43.71 -13.92
N GLY A 21 -22.16 42.69 -14.77
CA GLY A 21 -21.15 42.53 -15.82
C GLY A 21 -21.31 41.20 -16.53
N CYS A 22 -21.89 41.25 -17.72
CA CYS A 22 -22.12 40.14 -18.64
C CYS A 22 -20.83 39.34 -18.93
N GLY A 23 -20.93 38.01 -18.86
CA GLY A 23 -19.92 37.09 -19.37
C GLY A 23 -19.95 37.06 -20.90
N ALA A 24 -18.81 37.39 -21.50
CA ALA A 24 -18.52 37.14 -22.90
C ALA A 24 -18.33 35.64 -23.13
N SER A 25 -18.96 35.10 -24.17
CA SER A 25 -18.69 33.77 -24.70
C SER A 25 -17.27 33.73 -25.26
N VAL A 26 -16.40 32.92 -24.67
CA VAL A 26 -15.14 32.53 -25.29
C VAL A 26 -15.42 31.26 -26.10
N ASP A 27 -15.30 31.40 -27.41
CA ASP A 27 -15.32 30.34 -28.39
C ASP A 27 -13.97 29.61 -28.30
N VAL A 28 -13.96 28.37 -27.79
CA VAL A 28 -12.75 27.53 -27.72
C VAL A 28 -12.93 26.37 -28.69
N GLY A 29 -12.44 26.58 -29.91
CA GLY A 29 -12.22 25.51 -30.87
C GLY A 29 -10.83 24.89 -30.66
N SER A 30 -10.77 23.76 -29.98
CA SER A 30 -9.66 22.80 -30.08
C SER A 30 -10.18 21.39 -29.82
N SER A 31 -10.06 20.51 -30.81
CA SER A 31 -10.49 19.11 -30.79
C SER A 31 -9.48 18.21 -30.07
N GLU A 32 -9.07 18.58 -28.86
CA GLU A 32 -8.33 17.70 -27.97
C GLU A 32 -9.33 17.09 -26.98
N VAL A 33 -9.68 15.83 -27.22
CA VAL A 33 -10.16 14.82 -26.27
C VAL A 33 -10.58 15.39 -24.90
N GLU A 34 -11.76 16.04 -24.85
CA GLU A 34 -12.54 16.17 -23.62
C GLU A 34 -13.24 14.82 -23.39
N VAL A 35 -12.49 13.79 -22.98
CA VAL A 35 -13.09 12.83 -22.06
C VAL A 35 -13.16 13.60 -20.76
N GLY A 36 -14.38 13.94 -20.32
CA GLY A 36 -14.66 14.77 -19.16
C GLY A 36 -13.98 14.21 -17.93
N SER A 37 -12.74 14.62 -17.69
CA SER A 37 -11.93 13.96 -16.68
C SER A 37 -12.57 14.21 -15.32
N ALA A 38 -12.74 13.13 -14.57
CA ALA A 38 -12.99 13.12 -13.13
C ALA A 38 -11.98 13.99 -12.31
N LYS A 39 -10.96 14.61 -12.95
CA LYS A 39 -9.98 15.54 -12.34
C LYS A 39 -10.60 16.67 -11.50
N SER A 40 -11.86 17.05 -11.74
CA SER A 40 -12.52 18.11 -10.96
C SER A 40 -13.02 17.65 -9.59
N ALA A 41 -13.10 16.33 -9.35
CA ALA A 41 -13.77 15.74 -8.19
C ALA A 41 -12.82 15.07 -7.18
N LEU A 42 -11.50 15.32 -7.25
CA LEU A 42 -10.56 14.96 -6.17
C LEU A 42 -10.71 15.85 -4.90
N GLY A 43 -11.75 16.68 -4.84
CA GLY A 43 -12.27 17.31 -3.62
C GLY A 43 -13.09 16.33 -2.77
N PRO A 44 -13.80 16.78 -1.72
CA PRO A 44 -14.58 15.91 -0.82
C PRO A 44 -15.87 15.40 -1.49
N GLY A 45 -15.72 14.67 -2.60
CA GLY A 45 -16.75 13.82 -3.16
C GLY A 45 -17.04 12.65 -2.22
N PRO A 46 -18.09 11.87 -2.52
CA PRO A 46 -18.51 10.76 -1.66
C PRO A 46 -17.43 9.68 -1.49
N CYS A 47 -16.52 9.52 -2.47
CA CYS A 47 -15.38 8.61 -2.42
C CYS A 47 -14.05 9.39 -2.42
N PRO A 48 -13.46 9.74 -1.26
CA PRO A 48 -12.12 10.32 -1.23
C PRO A 48 -11.10 9.20 -1.46
N MET A 49 -10.88 8.84 -2.73
CA MET A 49 -9.88 7.86 -3.15
C MET A 49 -8.89 8.52 -4.10
N GLY A 50 -7.60 8.36 -3.82
CA GLY A 50 -6.55 8.72 -4.77
C GLY A 50 -6.51 10.20 -5.15
N ASN A 51 -6.26 11.10 -4.20
CA ASN A 51 -6.18 12.55 -4.51
C ASN A 51 -4.86 13.01 -5.16
N GLU A 52 -3.93 12.08 -5.41
CA GLU A 52 -2.62 12.35 -5.97
C GLU A 52 -2.33 11.43 -7.17
N LEU A 53 -2.29 11.98 -8.39
CA LEU A 53 -1.92 11.22 -9.60
C LEU A 53 -0.42 10.90 -9.62
N ILE A 54 -0.06 9.62 -9.65
CA ILE A 54 1.33 9.13 -9.71
C ILE A 54 1.78 8.91 -11.15
N THR A 55 1.01 8.12 -11.92
CA THR A 55 1.24 7.92 -13.36
C THR A 55 -0.07 7.73 -14.11
N HIS A 56 -0.06 7.98 -15.42
CA HIS A 56 -1.17 7.80 -16.34
C HIS A 56 -0.65 7.16 -17.62
N GLU A 57 -1.36 6.15 -18.10
CA GLU A 57 -1.12 5.56 -19.42
C GLU A 57 -2.44 5.29 -20.15
N VAL A 58 -2.38 5.33 -21.47
CA VAL A 58 -3.48 4.91 -22.35
C VAL A 58 -3.13 3.54 -22.91
N LEU A 59 -3.92 2.55 -22.55
CA LEU A 59 -3.78 1.18 -23.01
C LEU A 59 -4.61 0.98 -24.28
N THR A 60 -4.07 0.16 -25.18
CA THR A 60 -4.72 -0.26 -26.44
C THR A 60 -4.53 -1.77 -26.62
N PRO A 61 -5.15 -2.42 -27.61
CA PRO A 61 -4.90 -3.84 -27.88
C PRO A 61 -3.42 -4.17 -28.09
N ALA A 62 -2.60 -3.22 -28.55
CA ALA A 62 -1.15 -3.40 -28.69
C ALA A 62 -0.42 -3.52 -27.34
N SER A 63 -1.03 -3.06 -26.24
CA SER A 63 -0.48 -3.17 -24.88
C SER A 63 -0.68 -4.57 -24.27
N ILE A 64 -1.61 -5.39 -24.79
CA ILE A 64 -1.96 -6.70 -24.24
C ILE A 64 -0.74 -7.59 -23.95
N PRO A 65 0.24 -7.74 -24.86
CA PRO A 65 1.40 -8.61 -24.62
C PRO A 65 2.28 -8.19 -23.43
N SER A 66 2.23 -6.92 -23.01
CA SER A 66 3.00 -6.40 -21.87
C SER A 66 2.23 -6.36 -20.55
N LEU A 67 0.92 -6.62 -20.56
CA LEU A 67 0.11 -6.60 -19.34
C LEU A 67 0.38 -7.81 -18.45
N SER A 68 0.59 -7.57 -17.16
CA SER A 68 0.67 -8.64 -16.15
C SER A 68 -0.67 -9.34 -15.96
N GLU A 69 -0.67 -10.51 -15.31
CA GLU A 69 -1.92 -11.20 -14.94
C GLU A 69 -2.81 -10.33 -14.04
N LEU A 70 -2.21 -9.54 -13.16
CA LEU A 70 -2.93 -8.61 -12.30
C LEU A 70 -3.55 -7.47 -13.11
N ASP A 71 -2.80 -6.83 -14.02
CA ASP A 71 -3.34 -5.75 -14.84
C ASP A 71 -4.54 -6.23 -15.66
N ARG A 72 -4.44 -7.46 -16.21
CA ARG A 72 -5.55 -8.11 -16.93
C ARG A 72 -6.77 -8.28 -16.05
N ALA A 73 -6.58 -8.78 -14.82
CA ALA A 73 -7.67 -8.97 -13.87
C ALA A 73 -8.29 -7.64 -13.43
N GLN A 74 -7.49 -6.59 -13.21
CA GLN A 74 -7.96 -5.25 -12.85
C GLN A 74 -8.81 -4.62 -13.96
N ILE A 75 -8.36 -4.74 -15.21
CA ILE A 75 -9.10 -4.23 -16.37
C ILE A 75 -10.44 -4.97 -16.52
N ILE A 76 -10.44 -6.30 -16.44
CA ILE A 76 -11.68 -7.08 -16.52
C ILE A 76 -12.64 -6.68 -15.39
N ALA A 77 -12.14 -6.52 -14.15
CA ALA A 77 -12.97 -6.12 -13.02
C ALA A 77 -13.59 -4.72 -13.23
N ALA A 78 -12.83 -3.76 -13.78
CA ALA A 78 -13.36 -2.44 -14.11
C ALA A 78 -14.37 -2.48 -15.27
N VAL A 79 -14.20 -3.36 -16.25
CA VAL A 79 -15.17 -3.54 -17.34
C VAL A 79 -16.50 -4.10 -16.84
N HIS A 80 -16.46 -4.92 -15.78
CA HIS A 80 -17.66 -5.45 -15.11
C HIS A 80 -18.51 -4.40 -14.41
N GLU A 81 -17.99 -3.20 -14.15
CA GLU A 81 -18.77 -2.06 -13.63
C GLU A 81 -19.65 -1.39 -14.70
N SER A 82 -19.71 -1.94 -15.91
CA SER A 82 -20.67 -1.54 -16.95
C SER A 82 -21.69 -2.66 -17.23
N ALA A 83 -22.39 -2.57 -18.36
CA ALA A 83 -23.27 -3.65 -18.82
C ALA A 83 -22.51 -4.94 -19.21
N HIS A 84 -21.18 -4.89 -19.33
CA HIS A 84 -20.31 -5.96 -19.84
C HIS A 84 -19.87 -6.99 -18.79
N THR A 85 -20.81 -7.46 -17.96
CA THR A 85 -20.57 -8.48 -16.91
C THR A 85 -20.17 -9.87 -17.43
N ASP A 86 -20.27 -10.09 -18.74
CA ASP A 86 -19.96 -11.35 -19.43
C ASP A 86 -18.51 -11.45 -19.92
N VAL A 87 -17.75 -10.36 -19.87
CA VAL A 87 -16.32 -10.32 -20.27
C VAL A 87 -15.48 -11.22 -19.36
N ILE A 88 -14.67 -12.11 -19.91
CA ILE A 88 -13.81 -13.01 -19.12
C ILE A 88 -12.35 -13.01 -19.57
N THR A 89 -12.05 -12.37 -20.70
CA THR A 89 -10.69 -12.22 -21.23
C THR A 89 -10.32 -10.75 -21.42
N ILE A 90 -9.01 -10.47 -21.50
CA ILE A 90 -8.55 -9.09 -21.72
C ILE A 90 -8.87 -8.62 -23.14
N GLU A 91 -8.85 -9.53 -24.12
CA GLU A 91 -9.21 -9.23 -25.50
C GLU A 91 -10.69 -8.81 -25.59
N GLU A 92 -11.59 -9.54 -24.94
CA GLU A 92 -13.01 -9.16 -24.83
C GLU A 92 -13.20 -7.83 -24.08
N ALA A 93 -12.37 -7.54 -23.07
CA ALA A 93 -12.42 -6.28 -22.34
C ALA A 93 -12.08 -5.09 -23.25
N PHE A 94 -11.06 -5.19 -24.11
CA PHE A 94 -10.75 -4.13 -25.08
C PHE A 94 -11.83 -3.99 -26.16
N ASP A 95 -12.38 -5.10 -26.66
CA ASP A 95 -13.44 -5.09 -27.68
C ASP A 95 -14.77 -4.51 -27.16
N ALA A 96 -14.98 -4.50 -25.83
CA ALA A 96 -16.19 -4.03 -25.18
C ALA A 96 -16.22 -2.51 -24.95
N VAL A 97 -15.06 -1.83 -24.96
CA VAL A 97 -14.95 -0.40 -24.64
C VAL A 97 -14.85 0.46 -25.90
N ASP A 98 -15.27 1.71 -25.83
CA ASP A 98 -15.21 2.59 -26.99
C ASP A 98 -13.76 2.86 -27.44
N GLU A 99 -13.57 2.88 -28.75
CA GLU A 99 -12.28 3.11 -29.42
C GLU A 99 -11.15 2.12 -29.05
N ASP A 100 -11.47 0.99 -28.40
CA ASP A 100 -10.51 0.02 -27.86
C ASP A 100 -9.47 0.70 -26.93
N ARG A 101 -9.90 1.72 -26.15
CA ARG A 101 -9.02 2.55 -25.32
C ARG A 101 -9.42 2.53 -23.86
N ILE A 102 -8.41 2.29 -23.02
CA ILE A 102 -8.56 2.28 -21.56
C ILE A 102 -7.53 3.24 -20.96
N ASN A 103 -7.99 4.16 -20.13
CA ASN A 103 -7.11 4.99 -19.30
C ASN A 103 -6.80 4.22 -18.02
N ARG A 104 -5.51 4.09 -17.71
CA ARG A 104 -5.04 3.53 -16.44
C ARG A 104 -4.28 4.60 -15.70
N PHE A 105 -4.75 4.94 -14.51
CA PHE A 105 -4.09 5.86 -13.60
C PHE A 105 -3.62 5.11 -12.37
N VAL A 106 -2.45 5.49 -11.88
CA VAL A 106 -2.00 5.10 -10.55
C VAL A 106 -2.16 6.31 -9.67
N LEU A 107 -2.92 6.17 -8.60
CA LEU A 107 -3.22 7.24 -7.68
C LEU A 107 -2.68 6.89 -6.30
N ARG A 108 -2.37 7.92 -5.52
CA ARG A 108 -2.12 7.82 -4.09
C ARG A 108 -3.11 8.72 -3.38
N ASP A 109 -3.66 8.25 -2.27
CA ASP A 109 -4.35 9.10 -1.33
C ASP A 109 -3.33 9.66 -0.34
N SER A 110 -3.11 10.98 -0.39
CA SER A 110 -2.13 11.66 0.47
C SER A 110 -2.50 11.67 1.96
N TYR A 111 -3.74 11.37 2.33
CA TYR A 111 -4.16 11.28 3.73
C TYR A 111 -3.88 9.90 4.32
N THR A 112 -4.13 8.84 3.56
CA THR A 112 -3.97 7.44 4.02
C THR A 112 -2.68 6.79 3.54
N ASN A 113 -1.99 7.42 2.58
CA ASN A 113 -0.91 6.84 1.76
C ASN A 113 -1.33 5.59 0.98
N GLN A 114 -2.63 5.33 0.84
CA GLN A 114 -3.13 4.20 0.06
C GLN A 114 -2.94 4.47 -1.44
N PHE A 115 -2.42 3.48 -2.16
CA PHE A 115 -2.39 3.54 -3.62
C PHE A 115 -3.65 2.90 -4.21
N TYR A 116 -4.03 3.37 -5.39
CA TYR A 116 -5.14 2.87 -6.19
C TYR A 116 -4.70 2.74 -7.65
N VAL A 117 -5.32 1.80 -8.37
CA VAL A 117 -5.38 1.84 -9.82
C VAL A 117 -6.75 2.34 -10.20
N GLU A 118 -6.86 3.44 -10.93
CA GLU A 118 -8.10 3.82 -11.59
C GLU A 118 -8.04 3.31 -13.03
N ILE A 119 -9.05 2.54 -13.42
CA ILE A 119 -9.25 2.10 -14.79
C ILE A 119 -10.53 2.78 -15.29
N GLU A 120 -10.41 3.64 -16.30
CA GLU A 120 -11.53 4.39 -16.88
C GLU A 120 -11.59 4.20 -18.40
N TYR A 121 -12.77 4.00 -18.95
CA TYR A 121 -13.03 3.85 -20.38
C TYR A 121 -14.35 4.49 -20.79
N GLY A 122 -14.50 4.79 -22.08
CA GLY A 122 -15.77 5.27 -22.64
C GLY A 122 -16.70 4.11 -22.99
N ALA A 123 -18.00 4.29 -22.74
CA ALA A 123 -19.04 3.43 -23.30
C ALA A 123 -20.30 4.27 -23.63
N GLY A 124 -20.44 4.62 -24.91
CA GLY A 124 -21.45 5.55 -25.41
C GLY A 124 -21.12 7.00 -25.08
N ASP A 125 -22.03 7.69 -24.39
CA ASP A 125 -21.87 9.08 -23.96
C ASP A 125 -21.37 9.23 -22.52
N ASN A 126 -21.11 8.11 -21.82
CA ASN A 126 -20.68 8.08 -20.43
C ASN A 126 -19.28 7.44 -20.30
N SER A 127 -18.56 7.74 -19.22
CA SER A 127 -17.39 6.96 -18.82
C SER A 127 -17.72 5.99 -17.70
N TYR A 128 -17.08 4.82 -17.77
CA TYR A 128 -17.22 3.72 -16.84
C TYR A 128 -15.85 3.26 -16.37
N GLY A 129 -15.81 2.54 -15.26
CA GLY A 129 -14.55 2.07 -14.72
C GLY A 129 -14.59 1.67 -13.27
N ALA A 130 -13.42 1.60 -12.67
CA ALA A 130 -13.26 1.34 -11.25
C ALA A 130 -11.98 1.97 -10.70
N TYR A 131 -12.06 2.43 -9.46
CA TYR A 131 -10.92 2.48 -8.56
C TYR A 131 -10.72 1.09 -8.00
N LEU A 132 -9.51 0.54 -8.12
CA LEU A 132 -9.12 -0.73 -7.55
C LEU A 132 -8.06 -0.48 -6.49
N TYR A 133 -8.10 -1.27 -5.42
CA TYR A 133 -7.00 -1.23 -4.47
C TYR A 133 -5.74 -1.74 -5.14
N TRP A 134 -4.68 -0.95 -4.99
CA TRP A 134 -3.38 -1.25 -5.56
C TRP A 134 -2.93 -2.68 -5.28
N GLY A 135 -2.21 -3.30 -6.23
CA GLY A 135 -1.77 -4.70 -6.14
C GLY A 135 -2.90 -5.75 -6.08
N THR A 136 -4.16 -5.37 -6.32
CA THR A 136 -5.33 -6.28 -6.30
C THR A 136 -6.31 -5.98 -7.43
N ALA A 137 -7.18 -6.93 -7.77
CA ALA A 137 -8.33 -6.69 -8.65
C ALA A 137 -9.62 -6.38 -7.87
N GLN A 138 -9.51 -6.08 -6.57
CA GLN A 138 -10.65 -5.72 -5.75
C GLN A 138 -11.07 -4.27 -6.05
N VAL A 139 -12.30 -4.09 -6.50
CA VAL A 139 -12.92 -2.78 -6.70
C VAL A 139 -13.06 -2.08 -5.35
N ALA A 140 -12.50 -0.88 -5.29
CA ALA A 140 -12.59 0.09 -4.21
C ALA A 140 -13.75 1.06 -4.44
N ALA A 141 -14.00 1.48 -5.68
CA ALA A 141 -15.19 2.25 -6.05
C ALA A 141 -15.50 1.99 -7.53
N ALA A 142 -16.77 1.89 -7.89
CA ALA A 142 -17.18 1.87 -9.28
C ALA A 142 -17.08 3.28 -9.87
N ILE A 143 -16.94 3.42 -11.18
CA ILE A 143 -17.03 4.71 -11.88
C ILE A 143 -18.22 4.61 -12.83
N HIS A 144 -19.21 5.47 -12.65
CA HIS A 144 -20.35 5.61 -13.55
C HIS A 144 -20.52 7.08 -13.93
N ASP A 145 -20.63 7.36 -15.23
CA ASP A 145 -20.77 8.72 -15.77
C ASP A 145 -19.64 9.66 -15.29
N GLY A 146 -18.41 9.12 -15.18
CA GLY A 146 -17.24 9.88 -14.72
C GLY A 146 -17.20 10.22 -13.24
N PHE A 147 -18.10 9.65 -12.43
CA PHE A 147 -18.12 9.84 -10.98
C PHE A 147 -17.84 8.53 -10.24
N PRO A 148 -17.02 8.55 -9.18
CA PRO A 148 -16.86 7.39 -8.32
C PRO A 148 -18.13 7.17 -7.49
N GLU A 149 -18.64 5.95 -7.54
CA GLU A 149 -19.81 5.47 -6.82
C GLU A 149 -19.47 4.20 -6.03
N GLU A 150 -20.41 3.73 -5.21
CA GLU A 150 -20.29 2.45 -4.48
C GLU A 150 -18.97 2.30 -3.68
N CYS A 151 -18.55 3.40 -3.02
CA CYS A 151 -17.27 3.44 -2.33
C CYS A 151 -17.17 2.32 -1.28
N GLY A 152 -16.23 1.42 -1.51
CA GLY A 152 -15.61 0.60 -0.49
C GLY A 152 -14.83 1.45 0.53
N PRO A 153 -14.23 0.82 1.55
CA PRO A 153 -13.39 1.54 2.49
C PRO A 153 -12.30 2.32 1.74
N SER A 154 -11.94 3.52 2.21
CA SER A 154 -10.84 4.33 1.61
C SER A 154 -9.44 3.71 1.79
N VAL A 155 -9.41 2.43 2.16
CA VAL A 155 -8.25 1.61 2.44
C VAL A 155 -8.62 0.14 2.31
N PHE A 156 -7.75 -0.64 1.65
CA PHE A 156 -7.84 -2.11 1.62
C PHE A 156 -6.64 -2.75 2.26
N ASN A 157 -6.93 -3.72 3.12
CA ASN A 157 -5.89 -4.54 3.72
C ASN A 157 -5.57 -5.70 2.76
N TYR A 158 -4.38 -5.69 2.16
CA TYR A 158 -3.87 -6.79 1.34
C TYR A 158 -4.02 -8.11 2.09
N ASP A 159 -5.04 -8.89 1.72
CA ASP A 159 -5.23 -10.22 2.27
C ASP A 159 -4.21 -11.14 1.58
N LEU A 160 -2.99 -11.21 2.11
CA LEU A 160 -1.98 -12.21 1.74
C LEU A 160 -2.37 -13.63 2.23
N GLY A 161 -3.66 -13.88 2.38
CA GLY A 161 -4.22 -14.98 3.16
C GLY A 161 -4.10 -14.72 4.65
N ASP A 162 -5.08 -15.17 5.41
CA ASP A 162 -5.08 -15.15 6.88
C ASP A 162 -4.48 -16.43 7.48
N THR A 163 -3.96 -17.34 6.65
CA THR A 163 -3.50 -18.66 7.07
C THR A 163 -2.05 -18.88 6.66
N ALA A 164 -1.11 -18.82 7.61
CA ALA A 164 0.27 -19.24 7.38
C ALA A 164 0.32 -20.71 6.87
N PRO A 165 1.23 -21.07 5.94
CA PRO A 165 1.32 -22.43 5.41
C PRO A 165 1.46 -23.51 6.49
N GLU A 166 2.21 -23.24 7.55
CA GLU A 166 2.40 -24.14 8.69
C GLU A 166 1.12 -24.38 9.51
N CYS A 167 0.14 -23.50 9.36
CA CYS A 167 -1.16 -23.56 10.00
C CYS A 167 -2.26 -24.12 9.08
N HIS A 168 -1.95 -24.50 7.83
CA HIS A 168 -2.96 -24.97 6.87
C HIS A 168 -3.74 -26.20 7.36
N GLY A 169 -3.14 -27.03 8.21
CA GLY A 169 -3.81 -28.16 8.85
C GLY A 169 -5.04 -27.77 9.69
N PHE A 170 -5.15 -26.51 10.12
CA PHE A 170 -6.38 -26.01 10.73
C PHE A 170 -7.56 -26.07 9.75
N LEU A 171 -7.35 -25.65 8.50
CA LEU A 171 -8.37 -25.69 7.44
C LEU A 171 -8.66 -27.14 7.04
N ASP A 172 -7.65 -28.01 6.99
CA ASP A 172 -7.86 -29.44 6.76
C ASP A 172 -8.77 -30.05 7.84
N TYR A 173 -8.55 -29.72 9.12
CA TYR A 173 -9.42 -30.16 10.20
C TYR A 173 -10.84 -29.60 10.05
N ALA A 174 -10.99 -28.30 9.82
CA ALA A 174 -12.31 -27.67 9.62
C ALA A 174 -13.07 -28.30 8.44
N ASN A 175 -12.37 -28.66 7.37
CA ASN A 175 -12.96 -29.25 6.16
C ASN A 175 -13.24 -30.76 6.29
N THR A 176 -12.50 -31.51 7.11
CA THR A 176 -12.58 -32.98 7.13
C THR A 176 -13.11 -33.59 8.43
N ALA A 177 -13.05 -32.90 9.56
CA ALA A 177 -13.48 -33.43 10.86
C ALA A 177 -14.95 -33.85 10.84
N THR A 178 -15.27 -35.03 11.34
CA THR A 178 -16.67 -35.49 11.46
C THR A 178 -17.47 -34.59 12.40
N PHE A 179 -18.80 -34.60 12.27
CA PHE A 179 -19.68 -33.90 13.21
C PHE A 179 -19.35 -34.27 14.67
N VAL A 180 -19.12 -35.55 14.96
CA VAL A 180 -18.79 -36.04 16.31
C VAL A 180 -17.47 -35.45 16.83
N GLN A 181 -16.46 -35.29 15.96
CA GLN A 181 -15.20 -34.65 16.33
C GLN A 181 -15.37 -33.16 16.61
N LEU A 182 -16.19 -32.45 15.83
CA LEU A 182 -16.48 -31.03 16.04
C LEU A 182 -17.30 -30.80 17.32
N ASP A 183 -18.35 -31.60 17.52
CA ASP A 183 -19.27 -31.54 18.67
C ASP A 183 -18.59 -31.86 20.02
N ALA A 184 -17.48 -32.60 19.99
CA ALA A 184 -16.66 -32.83 21.19
C ALA A 184 -16.02 -31.53 21.74
N TYR A 185 -15.89 -30.49 20.93
CA TYR A 185 -15.23 -29.22 21.30
C TYR A 185 -16.16 -28.00 21.15
N LEU A 186 -17.25 -28.12 20.39
CA LEU A 186 -18.17 -27.04 20.05
C LEU A 186 -19.61 -27.38 20.45
N PRO A 187 -20.47 -26.38 20.65
CA PRO A 187 -21.91 -26.62 20.71
C PRO A 187 -22.42 -27.29 19.43
N SER A 188 -23.35 -28.24 19.56
CA SER A 188 -23.84 -29.06 18.44
C SER A 188 -24.40 -28.25 17.27
N ASN A 189 -25.04 -27.10 17.55
CA ASN A 189 -25.54 -26.21 16.50
C ASN A 189 -24.41 -25.57 15.69
N VAL A 190 -23.29 -25.20 16.34
CA VAL A 190 -22.12 -24.63 15.67
C VAL A 190 -21.38 -25.72 14.89
N ALA A 191 -21.21 -26.92 15.46
CA ALA A 191 -20.63 -28.06 14.75
C ALA A 191 -21.43 -28.39 13.47
N GLN A 192 -22.78 -28.40 13.56
CA GLN A 192 -23.63 -28.61 12.39
C GLN A 192 -23.52 -27.47 11.37
N ALA A 193 -23.43 -26.22 11.82
CA ALA A 193 -23.27 -25.06 10.93
C ALA A 193 -21.97 -25.15 10.12
N ILE A 194 -20.86 -25.56 10.74
CA ILE A 194 -19.57 -25.78 10.06
C ILE A 194 -19.68 -26.89 9.02
N VAL A 195 -20.30 -28.03 9.37
CA VAL A 195 -20.52 -29.15 8.44
C VAL A 195 -21.36 -28.72 7.23
N ASN A 196 -22.41 -27.93 7.46
CA ASN A 196 -23.26 -27.43 6.39
C ASN A 196 -22.51 -26.43 5.50
N ALA A 197 -21.77 -25.49 6.09
CA ALA A 197 -21.01 -24.47 5.36
C ALA A 197 -19.96 -25.09 4.43
N ARG A 198 -19.13 -26.00 4.95
CA ARG A 198 -18.08 -26.66 4.14
C ARG A 198 -18.64 -27.59 3.05
N ALA A 199 -19.85 -28.12 3.25
CA ALA A 199 -20.52 -28.95 2.24
C ALA A 199 -21.00 -28.10 1.05
N ALA A 200 -21.32 -26.82 1.29
CA ALA A 200 -21.61 -25.87 0.22
C ALA A 200 -20.31 -25.38 -0.45
N GLN A 201 -19.31 -25.00 0.34
CA GLN A 201 -18.01 -24.58 -0.14
C GLN A 201 -16.93 -24.88 0.91
N PRO A 202 -15.91 -25.71 0.60
CA PRO A 202 -14.79 -25.92 1.50
C PRO A 202 -14.12 -24.59 1.90
N PHE A 203 -13.72 -24.48 3.16
CA PHE A 203 -13.04 -23.31 3.68
C PHE A 203 -11.66 -23.16 3.05
N SER A 204 -11.34 -21.97 2.55
CA SER A 204 -10.04 -21.61 1.99
C SER A 204 -9.22 -20.69 2.91
N SER A 205 -9.83 -20.19 3.99
CA SER A 205 -9.23 -19.21 4.91
C SER A 205 -9.81 -19.30 6.32
N VAL A 206 -9.10 -18.81 7.33
CA VAL A 206 -9.62 -18.69 8.71
C VAL A 206 -10.88 -17.81 8.75
N ALA A 207 -10.91 -16.73 7.97
CA ALA A 207 -12.02 -15.81 7.85
C ALA A 207 -13.28 -16.51 7.31
N SER A 208 -13.13 -17.44 6.36
CA SER A 208 -14.25 -18.24 5.88
C SER A 208 -14.82 -19.18 6.96
N VAL A 209 -14.00 -19.63 7.90
CA VAL A 209 -14.45 -20.40 9.07
C VAL A 209 -15.15 -19.50 10.09
N VAL A 210 -14.62 -18.29 10.34
CA VAL A 210 -15.22 -17.29 11.23
C VAL A 210 -16.55 -16.74 10.71
N ALA A 211 -16.74 -16.72 9.38
CA ALA A 211 -17.99 -16.31 8.75
C ALA A 211 -19.15 -17.28 9.03
N VAL A 212 -18.88 -18.49 9.55
CA VAL A 212 -19.92 -19.43 9.96
C VAL A 212 -20.62 -18.94 11.23
N ASP A 213 -21.95 -18.90 11.20
CA ASP A 213 -22.75 -18.45 12.35
C ASP A 213 -22.38 -19.20 13.64
N GLY A 214 -22.14 -18.43 14.70
CA GLY A 214 -21.70 -18.93 16.00
C GLY A 214 -20.19 -19.23 16.12
N VAL A 215 -19.40 -19.06 15.06
CA VAL A 215 -17.93 -19.19 15.11
C VAL A 215 -17.27 -17.83 15.38
N ALA A 216 -17.33 -17.40 16.63
CA ALA A 216 -16.54 -16.27 17.13
C ALA A 216 -15.17 -16.73 17.65
N GLU A 217 -14.33 -15.78 18.09
CA GLU A 217 -12.95 -16.01 18.54
C GLU A 217 -12.81 -17.18 19.54
N THR A 218 -13.67 -17.26 20.57
CA THR A 218 -13.62 -18.37 21.53
C THR A 218 -13.83 -19.73 20.88
N ARG A 219 -14.74 -19.84 19.89
CA ARG A 219 -15.00 -21.10 19.17
C ARG A 219 -13.89 -21.39 18.16
N LEU A 220 -13.32 -20.35 17.57
CA LEU A 220 -12.14 -20.47 16.72
C LEU A 220 -10.94 -21.07 17.48
N GLN A 221 -10.68 -20.62 18.71
CA GLN A 221 -9.64 -21.19 19.57
C GLN A 221 -9.92 -22.64 19.98
N GLN A 222 -11.20 -22.99 20.19
CA GLN A 222 -11.59 -24.39 20.46
C GLN A 222 -11.37 -25.29 19.25
N LEU A 223 -11.72 -24.83 18.04
CA LEU A 223 -11.44 -25.53 16.79
C LEU A 223 -9.94 -25.72 16.58
N TYR A 224 -9.14 -24.67 16.80
CA TYR A 224 -7.69 -24.75 16.72
C TYR A 224 -7.12 -25.78 17.70
N THR A 225 -7.60 -25.79 18.95
CA THR A 225 -7.21 -26.78 19.96
C THR A 225 -7.58 -28.20 19.52
N ALA A 226 -8.77 -28.38 18.93
CA ALA A 226 -9.21 -29.68 18.41
C ALA A 226 -8.33 -30.15 17.24
N ALA A 227 -8.01 -29.26 16.29
CA ALA A 227 -7.12 -29.54 15.17
C ALA A 227 -5.71 -29.95 15.63
N LYS A 228 -5.18 -29.23 16.64
CA LYS A 228 -3.89 -29.56 17.27
C LYS A 228 -3.91 -30.92 17.98
N ASN A 229 -4.95 -31.21 18.77
CA ASN A 229 -5.11 -32.50 19.44
C ASN A 229 -5.31 -33.65 18.45
N GLY A 230 -5.92 -33.39 17.29
CA GLY A 230 -6.07 -34.34 16.20
C GLY A 230 -4.81 -34.55 15.37
N GLY A 231 -3.73 -33.82 15.64
CA GLY A 231 -2.47 -33.91 14.90
C GLY A 231 -2.47 -33.24 13.53
N TYR A 232 -3.48 -32.44 13.21
CA TYR A 232 -3.55 -31.68 11.96
C TYR A 232 -2.62 -30.46 12.00
N VAL A 233 -2.48 -29.84 13.17
CA VAL A 233 -1.62 -28.67 13.37
C VAL A 233 -0.38 -29.06 14.17
N GLY A 234 0.79 -28.84 13.58
CA GLY A 234 2.09 -29.11 14.19
C GLY A 234 2.60 -27.97 15.09
N ALA A 235 3.77 -28.20 15.70
CA ALA A 235 4.42 -27.21 16.58
C ALA A 235 4.91 -25.96 15.84
N SER A 236 5.01 -25.99 14.51
CA SER A 236 5.42 -24.85 13.68
C SER A 236 4.32 -23.81 13.51
N CYS A 237 3.05 -24.14 13.80
CA CYS A 237 1.96 -23.16 13.89
C CYS A 237 1.87 -22.60 15.31
N SER A 238 1.97 -21.28 15.46
CA SER A 238 1.88 -20.62 16.77
C SER A 238 0.45 -20.63 17.31
N GLY A 239 -0.50 -20.31 16.45
CA GLY A 239 -1.90 -20.14 16.83
C GLY A 239 -2.67 -19.32 15.81
N ILE A 240 -3.94 -19.09 16.14
CA ILE A 240 -4.78 -18.09 15.49
C ILE A 240 -4.89 -16.91 16.44
N TYR A 241 -4.68 -15.69 15.95
CA TYR A 241 -4.72 -14.45 16.73
C TYR A 241 -5.48 -13.40 15.91
N ASP A 242 -6.51 -12.80 16.48
CA ASP A 242 -7.43 -11.90 15.76
C ASP A 242 -7.85 -12.44 14.39
N GLN A 243 -8.24 -13.72 14.35
CA GLN A 243 -8.66 -14.42 13.12
C GLN A 243 -7.55 -14.61 12.07
N VAL A 244 -6.28 -14.50 12.46
CA VAL A 244 -5.12 -14.74 11.59
C VAL A 244 -4.29 -15.90 12.14
N ALA A 245 -4.14 -16.97 11.36
CA ALA A 245 -3.25 -18.09 11.66
C ALA A 245 -1.79 -17.69 11.39
N VAL A 246 -0.96 -17.78 12.43
CA VAL A 246 0.43 -17.32 12.39
C VAL A 246 1.38 -18.48 12.71
N SER A 247 2.44 -18.64 11.92
CA SER A 247 3.52 -19.58 12.20
C SER A 247 4.34 -19.14 13.42
N THR A 248 5.13 -20.05 14.00
CA THR A 248 6.05 -19.73 15.11
C THR A 248 7.08 -18.67 14.70
N ALA A 249 7.66 -18.78 13.50
CA ALA A 249 8.55 -17.76 12.96
C ALA A 249 7.84 -16.42 12.76
N GLY A 250 6.61 -16.44 12.22
CA GLY A 250 5.80 -15.23 12.07
C GLY A 250 5.44 -14.57 13.40
N ALA A 251 5.13 -15.36 14.43
CA ALA A 251 4.83 -14.86 15.76
C ALA A 251 6.04 -14.15 16.39
N THR A 252 7.24 -14.73 16.26
CA THR A 252 8.49 -14.08 16.68
C THR A 252 8.72 -12.80 15.89
N ALA A 253 8.56 -12.85 14.56
CA ALA A 253 8.75 -11.69 13.70
C ALA A 253 7.81 -10.53 14.08
N ILE A 254 6.53 -10.80 14.36
CA ILE A 254 5.55 -9.77 14.78
C ILE A 254 5.98 -9.12 16.09
N VAL A 255 6.34 -9.93 17.10
CA VAL A 255 6.75 -9.41 18.40
C VAL A 255 8.00 -8.55 18.28
N ASP A 256 8.98 -9.04 17.55
CA ASP A 256 10.21 -8.32 17.32
C ASP A 256 9.99 -7.04 16.51
N PHE A 257 9.14 -7.06 15.48
CA PHE A 257 8.73 -5.88 14.72
C PHE A 257 8.10 -4.85 15.65
N VAL A 258 7.03 -5.22 16.37
CA VAL A 258 6.31 -4.28 17.25
C VAL A 258 7.21 -3.73 18.36
N ASN A 259 8.20 -4.49 18.83
CA ASN A 259 9.15 -4.03 19.86
C ASN A 259 10.25 -3.10 19.32
N GLN A 260 10.65 -3.22 18.06
CA GLN A 260 11.82 -2.54 17.50
C GLN A 260 11.48 -1.42 16.53
N ALA A 261 10.40 -1.56 15.77
CA ALA A 261 9.97 -0.61 14.75
C ALA A 261 9.84 0.80 15.32
N SER A 262 10.21 1.81 14.55
CA SER A 262 10.00 3.20 15.00
C SER A 262 8.49 3.50 15.09
N ARG A 263 8.13 4.58 15.80
CA ARG A 263 6.73 5.05 15.82
C ARG A 263 6.23 5.32 14.40
N GLU A 264 7.04 5.97 13.58
CA GLU A 264 6.67 6.34 12.21
C GLU A 264 6.60 5.13 11.28
N GLU A 265 7.39 4.09 11.53
CA GLU A 265 7.28 2.82 10.81
C GLU A 265 5.98 2.08 11.16
N ILE A 266 5.62 1.97 12.45
CA ILE A 266 4.30 1.43 12.83
C ILE A 266 3.18 2.29 12.26
N ARG A 267 3.33 3.62 12.27
CA ARG A 267 2.37 4.53 11.68
C ARG A 267 2.25 4.35 10.18
N GLY A 268 3.35 4.11 9.46
CA GLY A 268 3.35 3.79 8.03
C GLY A 268 2.65 2.46 7.77
N VAL A 269 3.01 1.41 8.53
CA VAL A 269 2.38 0.09 8.45
C VAL A 269 0.89 0.16 8.75
N LEU A 270 0.45 1.04 9.64
CA LEU A 270 -0.94 1.22 10.07
C LEU A 270 -1.62 2.46 9.47
N SER A 271 -1.01 3.14 8.50
CA SER A 271 -1.52 4.42 7.96
C SER A 271 -2.94 4.25 7.41
N PHE A 272 -3.20 3.03 6.98
CA PHE A 272 -4.39 2.49 6.38
C PHE A 272 -5.54 2.24 7.43
N LEU A 273 -5.27 2.27 8.74
CA LEU A 273 -6.32 2.05 9.79
C LEU A 273 -6.66 3.28 10.63
N ILE A 274 -6.10 4.46 10.29
CA ILE A 274 -6.36 5.78 10.88
C ILE A 274 -6.69 5.69 12.38
N ASN A 275 -5.79 5.05 13.15
CA ASN A 275 -5.93 5.01 14.59
C ASN A 275 -4.58 5.26 15.26
N GLU A 276 -4.21 6.54 15.32
CA GLU A 276 -3.03 7.02 16.06
C GLU A 276 -3.02 6.49 17.51
N THR A 277 -4.19 6.26 18.11
CA THR A 277 -4.30 5.62 19.44
C THR A 277 -3.68 4.23 19.47
N VAL A 278 -3.83 3.43 18.40
CA VAL A 278 -3.26 2.08 18.31
C VAL A 278 -1.75 2.16 18.14
N VAL A 279 -1.25 3.08 17.31
CA VAL A 279 0.20 3.34 17.15
C VAL A 279 0.82 3.72 18.50
N ASP A 280 0.20 4.65 19.21
CA ASP A 280 0.68 5.12 20.51
C ASP A 280 0.59 4.01 21.57
N THR A 281 -0.49 3.22 21.60
CA THR A 281 -0.65 2.09 22.53
C THR A 281 0.37 1.00 22.26
N LEU A 282 0.59 0.63 20.99
CA LEU A 282 1.59 -0.34 20.57
C LEU A 282 2.99 0.11 21.02
N THR A 283 3.33 1.39 20.82
CA THR A 283 4.64 1.93 21.17
C THR A 283 4.84 2.05 22.69
N ALA A 284 3.82 2.49 23.43
CA ALA A 284 3.89 2.69 24.88
C ALA A 284 3.90 1.40 25.70
N THR A 285 3.36 0.30 25.17
CA THR A 285 3.22 -0.99 25.88
C THR A 285 4.48 -1.88 25.75
N ARG A 286 5.48 -1.45 24.98
CA ARG A 286 6.72 -2.21 24.81
C ARG A 286 7.45 -2.44 26.15
N PRO A 287 8.09 -3.60 26.37
CA PRO A 287 8.20 -4.72 25.42
C PRO A 287 7.04 -5.71 25.51
N TYR A 288 6.63 -6.26 24.37
CA TYR A 288 5.71 -7.40 24.27
C TYR A 288 6.45 -8.72 24.49
N ALA A 289 5.91 -9.56 25.35
CA ALA A 289 6.48 -10.89 25.66
C ALA A 289 6.09 -11.99 24.64
N GLY A 290 5.11 -11.74 23.78
CA GLY A 290 4.61 -12.74 22.83
C GLY A 290 3.50 -12.19 21.94
N VAL A 291 3.23 -12.88 20.84
CA VAL A 291 2.29 -12.42 19.80
C VAL A 291 0.86 -12.28 20.32
N ALA A 292 0.47 -13.11 21.29
CA ALA A 292 -0.82 -12.99 21.96
C ALA A 292 -0.96 -11.65 22.72
N ALA A 293 0.13 -11.10 23.28
CA ALA A 293 0.08 -9.81 23.95
C ALA A 293 -0.10 -8.66 22.94
N VAL A 294 0.51 -8.77 21.75
CA VAL A 294 0.29 -7.83 20.64
C VAL A 294 -1.17 -7.87 20.20
N SER A 295 -1.69 -9.06 19.91
CA SER A 295 -3.10 -9.27 19.52
C SER A 295 -4.10 -8.75 20.56
N ASN A 296 -3.85 -8.97 21.85
CA ASN A 296 -4.72 -8.48 22.92
C ASN A 296 -4.57 -6.97 23.24
N THR A 297 -3.74 -6.24 22.50
CA THR A 297 -3.56 -4.80 22.72
C THR A 297 -4.82 -4.05 22.31
N SER A 298 -5.23 -3.07 23.12
CA SER A 298 -6.45 -2.30 22.83
C SER A 298 -6.39 -1.65 21.45
N GLY A 299 -7.40 -1.93 20.62
CA GLY A 299 -7.51 -1.44 19.25
C GLY A 299 -6.73 -2.25 18.20
N VAL A 300 -5.94 -3.24 18.60
CA VAL A 300 -5.43 -4.26 17.68
C VAL A 300 -6.55 -5.24 17.39
N GLY A 301 -7.26 -5.03 16.28
CA GLY A 301 -8.21 -6.00 15.72
C GLY A 301 -7.59 -6.77 14.55
N ASN A 302 -8.41 -7.61 13.89
CA ASN A 302 -7.98 -8.44 12.77
C ASN A 302 -7.21 -7.67 11.68
N ALA A 303 -7.68 -6.49 11.28
CA ALA A 303 -7.04 -5.69 10.26
C ALA A 303 -5.68 -5.14 10.71
N VAL A 304 -5.59 -4.60 11.94
CA VAL A 304 -4.33 -4.10 12.50
C VAL A 304 -3.34 -5.24 12.60
N PHE A 305 -3.76 -6.35 13.22
CA PHE A 305 -2.91 -7.49 13.46
C PHE A 305 -2.40 -8.12 12.16
N ARG A 306 -3.26 -8.20 11.13
CA ARG A 306 -2.88 -8.67 9.79
C ARG A 306 -1.80 -7.80 9.17
N SER A 307 -1.88 -6.48 9.31
CA SER A 307 -0.85 -5.61 8.73
C SER A 307 0.43 -5.57 9.52
N LEU A 308 0.37 -5.69 10.85
CA LEU A 308 1.56 -5.92 11.66
C LEU A 308 2.23 -7.24 11.27
N ARG A 309 1.47 -8.32 11.03
CA ARG A 309 1.99 -9.57 10.50
C ARG A 309 2.62 -9.37 9.14
N ASN A 310 1.88 -8.78 8.20
CA ASN A 310 2.36 -8.57 6.84
C ASN A 310 3.68 -7.81 6.87
N ALA A 311 3.77 -6.68 7.57
CA ALA A 311 5.00 -5.94 7.77
C ALA A 311 6.11 -6.79 8.39
N ALA A 312 5.81 -7.52 9.48
CA ALA A 312 6.81 -8.28 10.20
C ALA A 312 7.42 -9.46 9.41
N THR A 313 6.62 -10.18 8.61
CA THR A 313 7.07 -11.38 7.88
C THR A 313 7.44 -11.10 6.43
N HIS A 314 6.73 -10.15 5.84
CA HIS A 314 6.92 -9.57 4.52
C HIS A 314 8.12 -8.63 4.42
N TRP A 315 8.20 -7.70 5.38
CA TRP A 315 8.81 -6.39 5.13
C TRP A 315 10.17 -6.19 5.81
N ARG A 316 10.50 -7.08 6.74
CA ARG A 316 11.49 -6.81 7.77
C ARG A 316 12.97 -7.06 7.44
N PRO A 317 13.39 -8.11 6.69
CA PRO A 317 14.81 -8.32 6.45
C PRO A 317 15.49 -7.13 5.76
N PHE A 318 14.83 -6.51 4.80
CA PHE A 318 15.32 -5.29 4.16
C PHE A 318 15.27 -4.07 5.11
N GLU A 319 14.21 -3.90 5.90
CA GLU A 319 14.13 -2.83 6.92
C GLU A 319 15.23 -2.93 7.98
N GLN A 320 15.56 -4.14 8.43
CA GLN A 320 16.69 -4.37 9.35
C GLN A 320 18.02 -3.98 8.72
N LEU A 321 18.21 -4.27 7.43
CA LEU A 321 19.38 -3.83 6.69
C LEU A 321 19.42 -2.29 6.59
N VAL A 322 18.29 -1.65 6.29
CA VAL A 322 18.16 -0.18 6.28
C VAL A 322 18.55 0.43 7.63
N GLY A 323 18.02 -0.11 8.73
CA GLY A 323 18.38 0.33 10.09
C GLY A 323 19.87 0.14 10.37
N ALA A 324 20.42 -1.03 10.05
CA ALA A 324 21.83 -1.33 10.26
C ALA A 324 22.76 -0.40 9.47
N VAL A 325 22.39 -0.01 8.24
CA VAL A 325 23.13 0.98 7.45
C VAL A 325 23.00 2.38 8.05
N ASN A 326 21.80 2.79 8.45
CA ASN A 326 21.55 4.12 9.00
C ASN A 326 22.15 4.36 10.38
N ASP A 327 22.38 3.28 11.15
CA ASP A 327 23.06 3.32 12.44
C ASP A 327 24.58 3.48 12.31
N LEU A 328 25.14 3.33 11.09
CA LEU A 328 26.54 3.61 10.83
C LEU A 328 26.76 5.13 10.76
N ASP A 329 27.33 5.69 11.83
CA ASP A 329 27.74 7.09 11.85
C ASP A 329 29.21 7.22 11.46
N HIS A 330 29.48 7.98 10.40
CA HIS A 330 30.84 8.32 9.99
C HIS A 330 30.91 9.83 9.67
N PRO A 331 31.91 10.56 10.21
CA PRO A 331 31.93 12.03 10.17
C PRO A 331 32.10 12.60 8.75
N ASP A 332 32.81 11.88 7.88
CA ASP A 332 33.20 12.37 6.55
C ASP A 332 32.38 11.73 5.41
N ALA A 333 31.52 10.75 5.72
CA ALA A 333 30.73 10.03 4.72
C ALA A 333 29.47 9.45 5.35
N GLN A 334 28.28 9.87 4.93
CA GLN A 334 27.02 9.31 5.41
C GLN A 334 26.25 8.68 4.26
N ILE A 335 25.89 7.42 4.45
CA ILE A 335 24.99 6.69 3.57
C ILE A 335 23.72 6.42 4.34
N ARG A 336 22.58 6.82 3.77
CA ARG A 336 21.26 6.61 4.34
C ARG A 336 20.35 5.91 3.35
N LEU A 337 19.60 4.96 3.87
CA LEU A 337 18.52 4.29 3.17
C LEU A 337 17.19 4.69 3.83
N GLU A 338 16.20 5.06 3.04
CA GLU A 338 14.86 5.40 3.54
C GLU A 338 13.81 4.68 2.70
N GLN A 339 12.80 4.12 3.36
CA GLN A 339 11.68 3.45 2.67
C GLN A 339 10.40 4.29 2.66
N HIS A 340 10.36 5.34 3.48
CA HIS A 340 9.20 6.21 3.64
C HIS A 340 9.63 7.66 3.46
N PHE A 341 9.49 8.15 2.23
CA PHE A 341 9.84 9.52 1.87
C PHE A 341 8.83 10.08 0.87
N ASP A 342 8.78 11.40 0.75
CA ASP A 342 8.03 12.07 -0.30
C ASP A 342 8.98 12.44 -1.46
N TRP A 343 8.94 11.65 -2.52
CA TRP A 343 9.79 11.85 -3.69
C TRP A 343 9.53 13.19 -4.38
N ARG A 344 8.30 13.74 -4.31
CA ARG A 344 7.99 15.03 -4.92
C ARG A 344 8.67 16.16 -4.19
N SER A 345 8.68 16.12 -2.86
CA SER A 345 9.46 17.06 -2.06
C SER A 345 10.94 17.01 -2.42
N ILE A 346 11.49 15.84 -2.73
CA ILE A 346 12.88 15.68 -3.18
C ILE A 346 13.09 16.32 -4.56
N VAL A 347 12.22 16.03 -5.54
CA VAL A 347 12.29 16.60 -6.90
C VAL A 347 12.07 18.13 -6.89
N ALA A 348 11.15 18.62 -6.07
CA ALA A 348 10.89 20.05 -5.91
C ALA A 348 12.05 20.77 -5.21
N ALA A 349 12.66 20.15 -4.19
CA ALA A 349 13.85 20.70 -3.54
C ALA A 349 15.02 20.82 -4.52
N ALA A 350 15.18 19.85 -5.42
CA ALA A 350 16.20 19.87 -6.47
C ALA A 350 16.13 21.11 -7.40
N GLN A 351 14.97 21.77 -7.50
CA GLN A 351 14.84 23.04 -8.25
C GLN A 351 15.62 24.20 -7.62
N ASN A 352 15.89 24.14 -6.31
CA ASN A 352 16.53 25.19 -5.53
C ASN A 352 17.94 24.82 -5.05
N GLU A 353 18.38 23.58 -5.28
CA GLU A 353 19.70 23.07 -4.90
C GLU A 353 20.70 23.21 -6.06
N PRO A 354 22.02 23.28 -5.80
CA PRO A 354 23.06 23.31 -6.83
C PRO A 354 23.26 21.91 -7.48
N VAL A 355 22.19 21.42 -8.11
CA VAL A 355 22.16 20.13 -8.80
C VAL A 355 23.09 20.18 -10.00
N THR A 356 24.08 19.29 -10.01
CA THR A 356 25.04 19.15 -11.11
C THR A 356 24.55 18.20 -12.19
N ALA A 357 23.76 17.19 -11.81
CA ALA A 357 23.16 16.26 -12.75
C ALA A 357 21.86 15.70 -12.17
N MET A 358 20.84 15.59 -13.03
CA MET A 358 19.58 14.93 -12.71
C MET A 358 19.08 14.12 -13.89
N GLU A 359 18.82 12.85 -13.67
CA GLU A 359 18.22 11.93 -14.64
C GLU A 359 17.03 11.24 -13.99
N CYS A 360 15.84 11.44 -14.54
CA CYS A 360 14.60 10.83 -14.04
C CYS A 360 14.00 9.88 -15.07
N PHE A 361 13.14 8.99 -14.59
CA PHE A 361 12.44 8.00 -15.41
C PHE A 361 11.05 7.75 -14.85
N GLY A 362 10.07 7.66 -15.74
CA GLY A 362 8.67 7.39 -15.39
C GLY A 362 7.97 8.52 -14.63
N ILE A 363 8.61 9.68 -14.50
CA ILE A 363 8.02 10.89 -13.91
C ILE A 363 7.69 11.85 -15.05
N ASP A 364 6.51 12.46 -15.00
CA ASP A 364 6.09 13.47 -15.97
C ASP A 364 7.19 14.56 -16.13
N PRO A 365 7.75 14.72 -17.33
CA PRO A 365 8.77 15.75 -17.59
C PRO A 365 8.34 17.16 -17.21
N ALA A 366 7.04 17.46 -17.19
CA ALA A 366 6.52 18.76 -16.76
C ALA A 366 6.74 19.04 -15.26
N LEU A 367 6.97 18.01 -14.46
CA LEU A 367 7.27 18.12 -13.02
C LEU A 367 8.77 18.30 -12.73
N LEU A 368 9.63 18.15 -13.74
CA LEU A 368 11.08 18.14 -13.55
C LEU A 368 11.71 19.55 -13.60
N PRO A 369 12.77 19.82 -12.82
CA PRO A 369 13.53 21.06 -12.94
C PRO A 369 14.11 21.27 -14.33
N GLN A 370 14.36 22.53 -14.68
CA GLN A 370 15.10 22.87 -15.90
C GLN A 370 16.50 22.23 -15.87
N GLY A 371 16.84 21.49 -16.94
CA GLY A 371 18.13 20.81 -17.06
C GLY A 371 18.13 19.36 -16.58
N ALA A 372 17.05 18.88 -15.96
CA ALA A 372 16.86 17.46 -15.73
C ALA A 372 16.72 16.73 -17.07
N THR A 373 17.34 15.56 -17.16
CA THR A 373 17.17 14.64 -18.28
C THR A 373 16.10 13.61 -17.93
N HIS A 374 15.31 13.19 -18.92
CA HIS A 374 14.33 12.13 -18.75
C HIS A 374 14.72 10.96 -19.65
N ARG A 375 15.07 9.83 -19.05
CA ARG A 375 15.38 8.62 -19.81
C ARG A 375 14.08 7.85 -20.12
N PRO A 376 14.00 7.16 -21.27
CA PRO A 376 12.74 6.58 -21.75
C PRO A 376 12.31 5.31 -21.00
N ASN A 377 13.25 4.59 -20.37
CA ASN A 377 12.97 3.31 -19.74
C ASN A 377 12.85 3.46 -18.22
N LEU A 378 11.86 2.78 -17.64
CA LEU A 378 11.75 2.58 -16.19
C LEU A 378 12.95 1.79 -15.67
N ALA A 379 13.27 1.96 -14.39
CA ALA A 379 14.23 1.07 -13.73
C ALA A 379 13.60 -0.31 -13.53
N ASP A 380 14.43 -1.36 -13.58
CA ASP A 380 14.03 -2.71 -13.21
C ASP A 380 14.54 -3.08 -11.80
N GLY A 381 14.10 -4.20 -11.26
CA GLY A 381 14.55 -4.65 -9.94
C GLY A 381 16.05 -4.96 -9.85
N GLY A 382 16.70 -5.29 -10.97
CA GLY A 382 18.15 -5.49 -11.00
C GLY A 382 18.91 -4.18 -10.75
N GLU A 383 18.42 -3.09 -11.33
CA GLU A 383 18.93 -1.74 -11.11
C GLU A 383 18.73 -1.29 -9.65
N VAL A 384 17.53 -1.48 -9.09
CA VAL A 384 17.24 -1.15 -7.68
C VAL A 384 18.17 -1.93 -6.75
N LEU A 385 18.27 -3.26 -6.94
CA LEU A 385 19.11 -4.11 -6.12
C LEU A 385 20.61 -3.76 -6.25
N GLY A 386 21.06 -3.40 -7.46
CA GLY A 386 22.43 -2.96 -7.72
C GLY A 386 22.78 -1.69 -6.94
N ILE A 387 21.96 -0.64 -7.07
CA ILE A 387 22.18 0.64 -6.40
C ILE A 387 22.16 0.50 -4.87
N VAL A 388 21.19 -0.24 -4.33
CA VAL A 388 21.11 -0.48 -2.89
C VAL A 388 22.27 -1.35 -2.40
N GLY A 389 22.65 -2.37 -3.18
CA GLY A 389 23.79 -3.23 -2.89
C GLY A 389 25.10 -2.44 -2.82
N ASP A 390 25.33 -1.52 -3.75
CA ASP A 390 26.51 -0.65 -3.79
C ASP A 390 26.53 0.32 -2.61
N ALA A 391 25.38 0.89 -2.22
CA ALA A 391 25.26 1.75 -1.05
C ALA A 391 25.58 1.00 0.24
N VAL A 392 25.06 -0.23 0.40
CA VAL A 392 25.33 -1.12 1.54
C VAL A 392 26.81 -1.55 1.57
N ALA A 393 27.39 -1.88 0.42
CA ALA A 393 28.81 -2.24 0.35
C ALA A 393 29.70 -1.06 0.73
N SER A 394 29.36 0.15 0.27
CA SER A 394 30.08 1.37 0.58
C SER A 394 29.99 1.71 2.07
N SER A 395 28.81 1.61 2.68
CA SER A 395 28.64 1.90 4.12
C SER A 395 29.44 0.93 4.99
N HIS A 396 29.51 -0.35 4.57
CA HIS A 396 30.31 -1.37 5.24
C HIS A 396 31.82 -1.09 5.17
N VAL A 397 32.33 -0.48 4.09
CA VAL A 397 33.75 -0.11 3.99
C VAL A 397 34.11 1.00 4.99
N PHE A 398 33.21 1.95 5.24
CA PHE A 398 33.48 3.08 6.12
C PHE A 398 33.34 2.77 7.62
N ALA A 399 32.47 1.82 8.00
CA ALA A 399 32.06 1.71 9.40
C ALA A 399 32.83 0.69 10.28
N GLU A 400 33.73 -0.14 9.72
CA GLU A 400 34.42 -1.24 10.44
C GLU A 400 33.50 -2.22 11.20
N THR A 401 32.18 -2.17 11.00
CA THR A 401 31.18 -3.00 11.71
C THR A 401 30.82 -4.28 10.96
N SER A 402 30.48 -5.34 11.70
CA SER A 402 30.01 -6.61 11.13
C SER A 402 28.48 -6.73 11.22
N PHE A 403 27.76 -6.41 10.15
CA PHE A 403 26.41 -6.94 9.92
C PHE A 403 26.39 -7.75 8.62
N ASN A 404 25.50 -8.73 8.53
CA ASN A 404 25.35 -9.54 7.32
C ASN A 404 24.26 -8.93 6.42
N PRO A 405 24.59 -8.34 5.26
CA PRO A 405 23.59 -7.72 4.39
C PRO A 405 22.77 -8.74 3.58
N ALA A 406 23.22 -10.00 3.48
CA ALA A 406 22.65 -10.96 2.55
C ALA A 406 21.13 -11.20 2.74
N PRO A 407 20.58 -11.32 3.97
CA PRO A 407 19.14 -11.49 4.15
C PRO A 407 18.32 -10.30 3.64
N GLY A 408 18.77 -9.07 3.92
CA GLY A 408 18.06 -7.86 3.49
C GLY A 408 18.14 -7.62 1.99
N LEU A 409 19.30 -7.89 1.37
CA LEU A 409 19.44 -7.80 -0.09
C LEU A 409 18.68 -8.91 -0.82
N ALA A 410 18.63 -10.12 -0.27
CA ALA A 410 17.84 -11.21 -0.85
C ALA A 410 16.34 -10.91 -0.80
N ASP A 411 15.87 -10.31 0.30
CA ASP A 411 14.50 -9.86 0.47
C ASP A 411 14.15 -8.73 -0.51
N LEU A 412 14.99 -7.68 -0.63
CA LEU A 412 14.83 -6.66 -1.66
C LEU A 412 14.80 -7.26 -3.07
N GLY A 413 15.71 -8.19 -3.37
CA GLY A 413 15.77 -8.87 -4.67
C GLY A 413 14.50 -9.68 -4.96
N GLY A 414 13.95 -10.36 -3.96
CA GLY A 414 12.68 -11.09 -4.09
C GLY A 414 11.49 -10.18 -4.39
N ARG A 415 11.47 -8.98 -3.81
CA ARG A 415 10.37 -8.00 -3.97
C ARG A 415 10.44 -7.18 -5.24
N SER A 416 11.64 -6.93 -5.73
CA SER A 416 11.87 -6.12 -6.92
C SER A 416 11.95 -6.97 -8.19
N ALA A 417 12.04 -8.31 -8.06
CA ALA A 417 12.13 -9.22 -9.18
C ALA A 417 10.93 -9.06 -10.13
N ASN A 418 11.22 -8.73 -11.39
CA ASN A 418 10.23 -8.48 -12.45
C ASN A 418 9.33 -7.25 -12.21
N HIS A 419 9.75 -6.35 -11.32
CA HIS A 419 9.06 -5.09 -11.11
C HIS A 419 9.74 -3.96 -11.89
N SER A 420 8.96 -2.94 -12.21
CA SER A 420 9.41 -1.70 -12.79
C SER A 420 9.27 -0.56 -11.80
N PHE A 421 10.13 0.44 -11.91
CA PHE A 421 10.22 1.54 -10.96
C PHE A 421 10.30 2.88 -11.69
N VAL A 422 9.59 3.89 -11.16
CA VAL A 422 9.84 5.30 -11.48
C VAL A 422 10.85 5.87 -10.48
N GLY A 423 11.56 6.94 -10.85
CA GLY A 423 12.62 7.43 -9.98
C GLY A 423 13.46 8.56 -10.56
N CYS A 424 14.45 8.97 -9.79
CA CYS A 424 15.49 9.91 -10.23
C CYS A 424 16.84 9.58 -9.61
N TYR A 425 17.89 9.85 -10.37
CA TYR A 425 19.26 10.05 -9.93
C TYR A 425 19.49 11.56 -9.80
N ILE A 426 19.78 12.04 -8.59
CA ILE A 426 20.01 13.47 -8.32
C ILE A 426 21.39 13.60 -7.70
N HIS A 427 22.27 14.35 -8.35
CA HIS A 427 23.64 14.63 -7.89
C HIS A 427 23.84 16.13 -7.70
N SER A 428 24.46 16.50 -6.59
CA SER A 428 24.79 17.88 -6.23
C SER A 428 26.24 17.95 -5.78
N HIS A 429 26.93 19.01 -6.22
CA HIS A 429 28.25 19.38 -5.72
C HIS A 429 28.19 20.83 -5.28
N PRO A 430 27.84 21.09 -4.00
CA PRO A 430 27.77 22.46 -3.47
C PRO A 430 29.12 23.17 -3.58
N ASN A 431 30.21 22.40 -3.52
CA ASN A 431 31.59 22.85 -3.70
C ASN A 431 32.47 21.64 -4.11
N PRO A 432 33.76 21.85 -4.45
CA PRO A 432 34.65 20.78 -4.93
C PRO A 432 34.91 19.62 -3.95
N TRP A 433 34.62 19.81 -2.66
CA TRP A 433 34.94 18.86 -1.58
C TRP A 433 33.71 18.14 -1.05
N VAL A 434 32.51 18.58 -1.43
CA VAL A 434 31.24 18.00 -0.95
C VAL A 434 30.53 17.35 -2.13
N TYR A 435 30.14 16.10 -1.95
CA TYR A 435 29.31 15.35 -2.88
C TYR A 435 28.05 14.88 -2.19
N ASP A 436 26.91 15.28 -2.74
CA ASP A 436 25.60 14.84 -2.34
C ASP A 436 24.94 14.08 -3.48
N SER A 437 24.39 12.91 -3.19
CA SER A 437 23.51 12.22 -4.14
C SER A 437 22.27 11.69 -3.47
N LYS A 438 21.12 11.87 -4.12
CA LYS A 438 19.84 11.28 -3.74
C LYS A 438 19.35 10.45 -4.93
N ILE A 439 19.19 9.15 -4.73
CA ILE A 439 18.70 8.23 -5.74
C ILE A 439 17.45 7.60 -5.17
N PHE A 440 16.32 7.71 -5.85
CA PHE A 440 15.10 7.07 -5.38
C PHE A 440 14.41 6.24 -6.45
N PHE A 441 13.71 5.22 -5.97
CA PHE A 441 12.88 4.31 -6.74
C PHE A 441 11.51 4.22 -6.09
N VAL A 442 10.46 4.20 -6.90
CA VAL A 442 9.09 3.93 -6.48
C VAL A 442 8.55 2.83 -7.38
N ASP A 443 8.22 1.70 -6.78
CA ASP A 443 7.71 0.50 -7.44
C ASP A 443 6.35 0.80 -8.10
N THR A 444 6.25 0.54 -9.40
CA THR A 444 5.02 0.79 -10.17
C THR A 444 3.96 -0.28 -10.02
N GLN A 445 4.19 -1.31 -9.20
CA GLN A 445 3.24 -2.38 -8.92
C GLN A 445 2.74 -2.36 -7.48
N ASN A 446 3.61 -2.05 -6.51
CA ASN A 446 3.26 -2.06 -5.09
C ASN A 446 3.54 -0.74 -4.34
N GLY A 447 4.09 0.28 -5.02
CA GLY A 447 4.28 1.63 -4.45
C GLY A 447 5.37 1.69 -3.39
N ALA A 448 6.05 0.56 -3.11
CA ALA A 448 7.20 0.54 -2.23
C ALA A 448 8.27 1.47 -2.78
N SER A 449 8.83 2.27 -1.88
CA SER A 449 9.79 3.29 -2.26
C SER A 449 11.11 3.05 -1.55
N ILE A 450 12.21 3.33 -2.24
CA ILE A 450 13.56 3.25 -1.68
C ILE A 450 14.31 4.50 -2.08
N LEU A 451 14.82 5.23 -1.10
CA LEU A 451 15.72 6.36 -1.27
C LEU A 451 17.09 5.98 -0.72
N VAL A 452 18.10 6.18 -1.54
CA VAL A 452 19.52 6.10 -1.20
C VAL A 452 20.07 7.51 -1.20
N SER A 453 20.52 7.98 -0.03
CA SER A 453 21.19 9.27 0.12
C SER A 453 22.65 9.06 0.47
N HIS A 454 23.55 9.63 -0.31
CA HIS A 454 24.98 9.69 0.00
C HIS A 454 25.38 11.13 0.23
N HIS A 455 26.13 11.36 1.30
CA HIS A 455 26.83 12.59 1.61
C HIS A 455 28.30 12.25 1.83
N TYR A 456 29.21 12.95 1.15
CA TYR A 456 30.65 12.75 1.28
C TYR A 456 31.36 14.09 1.35
N VAL A 457 32.35 14.19 2.26
CA VAL A 457 33.23 15.35 2.43
C VAL A 457 34.68 14.86 2.37
N GLU A 458 35.49 15.44 1.48
CA GLU A 458 36.93 15.14 1.36
C GLU A 458 37.81 15.96 2.31
#